data_AF-A0A161YQ44-F1
#
_entry.id   AF-A0A161YQ44-F1
#
_cell.length_a   1.000
_cell.length_b   1.000
_cell.length_c   1.000
_cell.angle_alpha   90.00
_cell.angle_beta   90.00
_cell.angle_gamma   90.00
#
_symmetry.space_group_name_H-M   'P 1'
#
loop_
_entity.id
_entity.type
_entity.pdbx_description
1 polymer ?
#
loop_
_entity_poly.entity_id
_entity_poly.type
_entity_poly.pdbx_seq_one_letter_code
_entity_poly.pdbx_strand_id
1 'polypeptide(L)'
;MKKKLIILMTTAILAIGGISVAYAEGKDYINSNKVNENVGYQNTSSFNNMTKVMRENGFSDAARAMENNDFNSMNKFMSNLTDEDYKKMVDIMKNNGYAPMAKMMESVSRQDMVNMHKSMMGR
;
A
#
# COMPACT_ATOMS: atom_id res chain seq x y z
N MET A 1 33.20 22.35 -23.67
CA MET A 1 31.93 22.06 -22.98
C MET A 1 32.07 20.77 -22.18
N LYS A 2 31.83 20.81 -20.86
CA LYS A 2 32.19 19.73 -19.92
C LYS A 2 31.15 18.59 -20.00
N LYS A 3 31.52 17.44 -20.57
CA LYS A 3 30.71 16.21 -20.48
C LYS A 3 31.00 15.56 -19.13
N LYS A 4 30.03 15.55 -18.22
CA LYS A 4 30.12 14.82 -16.96
C LYS A 4 29.52 13.43 -17.17
N LEU A 5 30.41 12.43 -17.17
CA LEU A 5 30.07 11.01 -17.04
C LEU A 5 29.49 10.77 -15.63
N ILE A 6 28.26 10.26 -15.56
CA ILE A 6 27.70 9.72 -14.32
C ILE A 6 27.75 8.20 -14.45
N ILE A 7 28.74 7.60 -13.78
CA ILE A 7 28.88 6.17 -13.60
C ILE A 7 28.02 5.79 -12.40
N LEU A 8 26.92 5.07 -12.64
CA LEU A 8 26.08 4.53 -11.57
C LEU A 8 26.65 3.15 -11.19
N MET A 9 27.44 3.10 -10.11
CA MET A 9 27.85 1.82 -9.52
C MET A 9 26.79 1.37 -8.53
N THR A 10 25.92 0.46 -8.95
CA THR A 10 25.02 -0.30 -8.07
C THR A 10 25.64 -1.65 -7.78
N THR A 11 26.44 -1.73 -6.72
CA THR A 11 26.80 -3.02 -6.11
C THR A 11 25.69 -3.44 -5.16
N ALA A 12 24.81 -4.33 -5.62
CA ALA A 12 23.90 -5.06 -4.74
C ALA A 12 24.54 -6.41 -4.39
N ILE A 13 25.08 -6.52 -3.18
CA ILE A 13 25.42 -7.81 -2.57
C ILE A 13 24.14 -8.32 -1.92
N LEU A 14 23.53 -9.37 -2.48
CA LEU A 14 22.46 -10.11 -1.82
C LEU A 14 23.04 -11.40 -1.25
N ALA A 15 23.25 -11.42 0.07
CA ALA A 15 23.51 -12.63 0.81
C ALA A 15 22.23 -13.48 0.84
N ILE A 16 22.30 -14.69 0.27
CA ILE A 16 21.21 -15.66 0.32
C ILE A 16 21.31 -16.43 1.65
N GLY A 17 20.58 -15.96 2.66
CA GLY A 17 20.30 -16.72 3.88
C GLY A 17 19.01 -17.52 3.69
N GLY A 18 19.14 -18.82 3.47
CA GLY A 18 18.00 -19.72 3.34
C GLY A 18 17.25 -19.87 4.66
N ILE A 19 15.93 -19.73 4.62
CA ILE A 19 15.04 -20.22 5.68
C ILE A 19 13.92 -21.00 5.02
N SER A 20 14.01 -22.33 5.08
CA SER A 20 12.92 -23.23 4.78
C SER A 20 11.92 -23.19 5.93
N VAL A 21 10.72 -22.64 5.69
CA VAL A 21 9.59 -22.77 6.62
C VAL A 21 8.77 -23.99 6.21
N ALA A 22 8.70 -24.98 7.11
CA ALA A 22 7.83 -26.14 6.96
C ALA A 22 6.38 -25.67 7.17
N TYR A 23 5.53 -25.89 6.17
CA TYR A 23 4.10 -25.60 6.23
C TYR A 23 3.40 -26.75 6.97
N ALA A 24 2.87 -26.49 8.17
CA ALA A 24 1.94 -27.39 8.84
C ALA A 24 0.52 -26.90 8.56
N GLU A 25 -0.22 -27.65 7.73
CA GLU A 25 -1.62 -27.43 7.44
C GLU A 25 -2.47 -27.87 8.65
N GLY A 26 -2.80 -26.91 9.53
CA GLY A 26 -3.77 -27.09 10.61
C GLY A 26 -5.18 -26.80 10.09
N LYS A 27 -5.98 -27.85 9.90
CA LYS A 27 -7.41 -27.75 9.61
C LYS A 27 -8.17 -27.36 10.88
N ASP A 28 -8.60 -26.12 10.97
CA ASP A 28 -9.65 -25.71 11.90
C ASP A 28 -10.81 -25.07 11.14
N TYR A 29 -11.95 -25.78 11.15
CA TYR A 29 -13.24 -25.28 10.69
C TYR A 29 -13.70 -24.16 11.64
N ILE A 30 -13.41 -22.90 11.29
CA ILE A 30 -14.00 -21.75 11.97
C ILE A 30 -15.06 -21.10 11.08
N ASN A 31 -16.30 -21.46 11.39
CA ASN A 31 -17.51 -20.70 11.08
C ASN A 31 -17.33 -19.24 11.53
N SER A 32 -17.31 -18.29 10.60
CA SER A 32 -17.20 -16.86 10.90
C SER A 32 -18.22 -16.05 10.09
N ASN A 33 -19.51 -16.33 10.31
CA ASN A 33 -20.55 -15.31 10.14
C ASN A 33 -20.42 -14.30 11.29
N LYS A 34 -19.59 -13.28 11.09
CA LYS A 34 -19.72 -11.96 11.73
C LYS A 34 -18.87 -10.95 10.98
N VAL A 35 -19.37 -10.51 9.83
CA VAL A 35 -18.97 -9.22 9.27
C VAL A 35 -19.44 -8.18 10.27
N ASN A 36 -18.51 -7.70 11.10
CA ASN A 36 -18.75 -6.57 11.98
C ASN A 36 -18.80 -5.32 11.07
N GLU A 37 -20.02 -4.91 10.69
CA GLU A 37 -20.35 -3.70 9.95
C GLU A 37 -20.07 -2.43 10.78
N ASN A 38 -18.86 -2.29 11.28
CA ASN A 38 -18.40 -1.11 12.00
C ASN A 38 -17.04 -0.66 11.46
N VAL A 39 -16.95 -0.54 10.14
CA VAL A 39 -15.93 0.31 9.51
C VAL A 39 -16.44 1.76 9.59
N GLY A 40 -16.65 2.22 10.82
CA GLY A 40 -16.86 3.63 11.09
C GLY A 40 -15.56 4.36 10.80
N TYR A 41 -15.42 4.91 9.60
CA TYR A 41 -14.34 5.81 9.21
C TYR A 41 -14.55 7.16 9.92
N GLN A 42 -14.52 7.15 11.24
CA GLN A 42 -14.68 8.32 12.09
C GLN A 42 -13.53 8.37 13.09
N ASN A 43 -12.39 8.91 12.64
CA ASN A 43 -11.48 9.62 13.53
C ASN A 43 -10.49 10.44 12.69
N THR A 44 -10.48 11.76 12.86
CA THR A 44 -9.45 12.65 12.32
C THR A 44 -8.04 12.23 12.74
N SER A 45 -7.92 11.52 13.87
CA SER A 45 -6.67 10.88 14.32
C SER A 45 -6.23 9.72 13.40
N SER A 46 -7.15 8.88 12.92
CA SER A 46 -6.84 7.76 12.01
C SER A 46 -6.34 8.22 10.65
N PHE A 47 -6.86 9.35 10.17
CA PHE A 47 -6.44 9.98 8.92
C PHE A 47 -5.04 10.60 9.03
N ASN A 48 -4.79 11.40 10.07
CA ASN A 48 -3.46 11.99 10.32
C ASN A 48 -2.38 10.92 10.54
N ASN A 49 -2.74 9.80 11.16
CA ASN A 49 -1.84 8.66 11.32
C ASN A 49 -1.54 7.99 9.97
N MET A 50 -2.52 7.88 9.07
CA MET A 50 -2.31 7.29 7.74
C MET A 50 -1.38 8.18 6.89
N THR A 51 -1.62 9.49 6.86
CA THR A 51 -0.77 10.41 6.09
C THR A 51 0.65 10.43 6.62
N LYS A 52 0.84 10.35 7.95
CA LYS A 52 2.15 10.20 8.58
C LYS A 52 2.85 8.92 8.14
N VAL A 53 2.19 7.76 8.25
CA VAL A 53 2.73 6.47 7.83
C VAL A 53 3.15 6.52 6.36
N MET A 54 2.32 7.10 5.48
CA MET A 54 2.65 7.25 4.07
C MET A 54 3.91 8.09 3.85
N ARG A 55 4.04 9.25 4.53
CA ARG A 55 5.25 10.09 4.44
C ARG A 55 6.51 9.36 4.90
N GLU A 56 6.43 8.67 6.03
CA GLU A 56 7.57 7.94 6.63
C GLU A 56 8.05 6.78 5.76
N ASN A 57 7.18 6.25 4.88
CA ASN A 57 7.49 5.14 3.99
C ASN A 57 7.70 5.57 2.52
N GLY A 58 8.01 6.84 2.27
CA GLY A 58 8.38 7.33 0.93
C GLY A 58 7.21 7.70 0.02
N PHE A 59 5.97 7.69 0.52
CA PHE A 59 4.76 8.08 -0.21
C PHE A 59 4.31 9.51 0.13
N SER A 60 5.26 10.44 0.30
CA SER A 60 4.98 11.83 0.72
C SER A 60 4.04 12.59 -0.22
N ASP A 61 4.15 12.37 -1.53
CA ASP A 61 3.28 13.03 -2.51
C ASP A 61 1.83 12.54 -2.41
N ALA A 62 1.63 11.23 -2.20
CA ALA A 62 0.32 10.65 -1.98
C ALA A 62 -0.27 11.10 -0.64
N ALA A 63 0.54 11.18 0.41
CA ALA A 63 0.12 11.72 1.71
C ALA A 63 -0.36 13.17 1.59
N ARG A 64 0.39 14.02 0.86
CA ARG A 64 -0.01 15.41 0.62
C ARG A 64 -1.29 15.51 -0.22
N ALA A 65 -1.41 14.68 -1.25
CA ALA A 65 -2.62 14.61 -2.07
C ALA A 65 -3.84 14.21 -1.23
N MET A 66 -3.68 13.26 -0.32
CA MET A 66 -4.72 12.85 0.63
C MET A 66 -5.12 14.03 1.54
N GLU A 67 -4.16 14.72 2.16
CA GLU A 67 -4.43 15.86 3.06
C GLU A 67 -5.17 17.02 2.39
N ASN A 68 -4.82 17.30 1.14
CA ASN A 68 -5.42 18.39 0.36
C ASN A 68 -6.71 17.96 -0.35
N ASN A 69 -7.16 16.71 -0.20
CA ASN A 69 -8.24 16.12 -1.00
C ASN A 69 -8.00 16.30 -2.52
N ASP A 70 -6.73 16.24 -2.96
CA ASP A 70 -6.34 16.36 -4.37
C ASP A 70 -6.46 15.02 -5.08
N PHE A 71 -7.67 14.78 -5.58
CA PHE A 71 -8.06 13.60 -6.33
C PHE A 71 -7.27 13.41 -7.64
N ASN A 72 -6.88 14.49 -8.31
CA ASN A 72 -6.14 14.37 -9.57
C ASN A 72 -4.72 13.85 -9.32
N SER A 73 -4.06 14.38 -8.28
CA SER A 73 -2.75 13.90 -7.85
C SER A 73 -2.80 12.46 -7.34
N MET A 74 -3.84 12.09 -6.60
CA MET A 74 -4.03 10.71 -6.15
C MET A 74 -4.28 9.74 -7.31
N ASN A 75 -5.09 10.13 -8.31
CA ASN A 75 -5.31 9.31 -9.51
C ASN A 75 -4.01 9.09 -10.29
N LYS A 76 -3.19 10.14 -10.45
CA LYS A 76 -1.89 10.05 -11.11
C LYS A 76 -0.93 9.16 -10.35
N PHE A 77 -0.88 9.29 -9.03
CA PHE A 77 -0.11 8.42 -8.15
C PHE A 77 -0.51 6.95 -8.34
N MET A 78 -1.80 6.63 -8.21
CA MET A 78 -2.33 5.27 -8.35
C MET A 78 -2.08 4.67 -9.73
N SER A 79 -2.16 5.49 -10.79
CA SER A 79 -1.89 5.05 -12.16
C SER A 79 -0.41 4.75 -12.42
N ASN A 80 0.50 5.33 -11.64
CA ASN A 80 1.94 5.17 -11.77
C ASN A 80 2.53 4.10 -10.84
N LEU A 81 1.73 3.49 -9.97
CA LEU A 81 2.19 2.41 -9.11
C LEU A 81 2.58 1.19 -9.95
N THR A 82 3.74 0.62 -9.66
CA THR A 82 4.07 -0.74 -10.09
C THR A 82 3.35 -1.76 -9.19
N ASP A 83 3.27 -3.02 -9.61
CA ASP A 83 2.72 -4.08 -8.76
C ASP A 83 3.58 -4.29 -7.50
N GLU A 84 4.89 -4.06 -7.59
CA GLU A 84 5.79 -4.08 -6.43
C GLU A 84 5.49 -2.93 -5.45
N ASP A 85 5.25 -1.72 -5.95
CA ASP A 85 4.90 -0.58 -5.11
C ASP A 85 3.52 -0.75 -4.47
N TYR A 86 2.58 -1.35 -5.20
CA TYR A 86 1.28 -1.73 -4.67
C TYR A 86 1.43 -2.72 -3.52
N LYS A 87 2.23 -3.77 -3.69
CA LYS A 87 2.50 -4.75 -2.63
C LYS A 87 3.20 -4.11 -1.41
N LYS A 88 4.20 -3.24 -1.63
CA LYS A 88 4.83 -2.49 -0.52
C LYS A 88 3.80 -1.67 0.25
N MET A 89 2.87 -1.01 -0.45
CA MET A 89 1.81 -0.24 0.19
C MET A 89 0.91 -1.14 1.04
N VAL A 90 0.53 -2.32 0.54
CA VAL A 90 -0.21 -3.32 1.31
C VAL A 90 0.54 -3.72 2.58
N ASP A 91 1.82 -4.05 2.48
CA ASP A 91 2.66 -4.46 3.61
C ASP A 91 2.76 -3.34 4.66
N ILE A 92 2.92 -2.09 4.22
CA ILE A 92 2.94 -0.92 5.12
C ILE A 92 1.60 -0.77 5.85
N MET A 93 0.47 -0.88 5.13
CA MET A 93 -0.85 -0.78 5.75
C MET A 93 -1.04 -1.90 6.79
N LYS A 94 -0.64 -3.13 6.45
CA LYS A 94 -0.71 -4.29 7.34
C LYS A 94 0.10 -4.10 8.61
N ASN A 95 1.33 -3.60 8.48
CA ASN A 95 2.27 -3.42 9.59
C ASN A 95 1.95 -2.22 10.49
N ASN A 96 1.15 -1.26 10.01
CA ASN A 96 0.81 -0.04 10.75
C ASN A 96 -0.62 -0.03 11.30
N GLY A 97 -1.22 -1.20 11.53
CA GLY A 97 -2.54 -1.33 12.16
C GLY A 97 -3.73 -1.14 11.22
N TYR A 98 -3.50 -1.03 9.91
CA TYR A 98 -4.53 -0.97 8.88
C TYR A 98 -4.76 -2.34 8.22
N ALA A 99 -4.61 -3.43 8.98
CA ALA A 99 -4.74 -4.80 8.48
C ALA A 99 -6.06 -5.09 7.73
N PRO A 100 -7.25 -4.58 8.16
CA PRO A 100 -8.48 -4.74 7.38
C PRO A 100 -8.41 -4.10 5.98
N MET A 101 -7.77 -2.92 5.88
CA MET A 101 -7.58 -2.24 4.60
C MET A 101 -6.54 -2.96 3.74
N ALA A 102 -5.45 -3.43 4.34
CA ALA A 102 -4.46 -4.24 3.65
C ALA A 102 -5.09 -5.52 3.07
N LYS A 103 -5.93 -6.21 3.84
CA LYS A 103 -6.64 -7.42 3.37
C LYS A 103 -7.56 -7.12 2.18
N MET A 104 -8.23 -5.96 2.18
CA MET A 104 -9.01 -5.52 1.03
C MET A 104 -8.12 -5.29 -0.19
N MET A 105 -6.98 -4.62 -0.02
CA MET A 105 -6.02 -4.40 -1.10
C MET A 105 -5.39 -5.71 -1.62
N GLU A 106 -5.10 -6.69 -0.75
CA GLU A 106 -4.63 -8.03 -1.14
C GLU A 106 -5.68 -8.77 -1.97
N SER A 107 -6.97 -8.49 -1.77
CA SER A 107 -8.09 -9.20 -2.42
C SER A 107 -8.42 -8.72 -3.83
N VAL A 108 -7.82 -7.61 -4.29
CA VAL A 108 -8.07 -7.04 -5.61
C VAL A 108 -6.76 -6.77 -6.34
N SER A 109 -6.78 -6.79 -7.66
CA SER A 109 -5.57 -6.43 -8.41
C SER A 109 -5.27 -4.94 -8.28
N ARG A 110 -4.01 -4.55 -8.49
CA ARG A 110 -3.62 -3.13 -8.58
C ARG A 110 -4.50 -2.38 -9.58
N GLN A 111 -4.78 -2.98 -10.74
CA GLN A 111 -5.60 -2.36 -11.77
C GLN A 111 -7.05 -2.17 -11.32
N ASP A 112 -7.62 -3.15 -10.62
CA ASP A 112 -8.97 -3.04 -10.07
C ASP A 112 -9.03 -1.96 -8.99
N MET A 113 -7.97 -1.80 -8.18
CA MET A 113 -7.88 -0.72 -7.20
C MET A 113 -7.85 0.66 -7.87
N VAL A 114 -7.11 0.81 -8.97
CA VAL A 114 -7.13 2.05 -9.77
C VAL A 114 -8.53 2.33 -10.32
N ASN A 115 -9.20 1.30 -10.85
CA ASN A 115 -10.54 1.43 -11.41
C ASN A 115 -11.58 1.78 -10.33
N MET A 116 -11.47 1.18 -9.15
CA MET A 116 -12.30 1.50 -7.98
C MET A 116 -12.08 2.94 -7.52
N HIS A 117 -10.83 3.41 -7.48
CA HIS A 117 -10.54 4.79 -7.12
C HIS A 117 -11.16 5.79 -8.11
N LYS A 118 -11.10 5.50 -9.41
CA LYS A 118 -11.73 6.30 -10.47
C LYS A 118 -13.25 6.32 -10.35
N SER A 119 -13.88 5.16 -10.14
CA SER A 119 -15.34 5.08 -9.99
C SER A 119 -15.84 5.85 -8.75
N MET A 120 -15.08 5.86 -7.65
CA MET A 120 -15.38 6.68 -6.47
C MET A 120 -15.33 8.19 -6.75
N MET A 121 -14.50 8.64 -7.70
CA MET A 121 -14.49 10.04 -8.13
C MET A 121 -15.63 10.38 -9.10
N GLY A 122 -16.35 9.38 -9.63
CA GLY A 122 -17.30 9.56 -10.71
C GLY A 122 -16.63 9.97 -12.04
N ARG A 123 -15.38 9.53 -12.28
CA ARG A 123 -14.58 9.89 -13.47
C ARG A 123 -13.94 8.69 -14.13
#